data_AF-A0A1I8A3Q3-F1
#
_entry.id   AF-A0A1I8A3Q3-F1
#
_cell.length_a   1.000
_cell.length_b   1.000
_cell.length_c   1.000
_cell.angle_alpha   90.00
_cell.angle_beta   90.00
_cell.angle_gamma   90.00
#
_symmetry.space_group_name_H-M   'P 1'
#
loop_
_entity.id
_entity.type
_entity.pdbx_description
1 polymer ?
#
loop_
_entity_poly.entity_id
_entity_poly.type
_entity_poly.pdbx_seq_one_letter_code
_entity_poly.pdbx_strand_id
1 'polypeptide(L)'
;MNTVPYRFIESVFQACGDDVLQKLPKLSSLWGTLAEEYKKKSGRLEVAYTQDDQNEWCLCYKLVGFDHIRARTLSREVVREISKSITLVEFSVISSNILRQGWTKVSSNDEKEMLQLLTRLDAPEKKLDLSNTIPTYTRSNVDEELISKYRHFFLSFTSVKICFRYCGGYYGPPFLAQLVKDMIFTGKLQCMDTKTNLPTTIPLRFMRDYFFSKSCRRLTTSCETSLTSKIIKRWKTMDPRTLAPYKLFDDTTVRFDSIKSYYIDNSMNEIPLNSADPKVMEMIETKVAKRTDIHSMHHIQHPTDPSCSIYVVFRRESWAIYYRCFLLFV
;
A
#
# COMPACT_ATOMS: atom_id res chain seq x y z
N MET A 1 -10.74 4.58 31.05
CA MET A 1 -10.80 4.73 29.57
C MET A 1 -12.08 5.41 29.05
N ASN A 2 -13.06 5.77 29.89
CA ASN A 2 -14.33 6.40 29.44
C ASN A 2 -14.25 7.94 29.28
N THR A 3 -13.09 8.55 29.50
CA THR A 3 -12.86 10.00 29.45
C THR A 3 -12.23 10.47 28.13
N VAL A 4 -12.00 9.55 27.18
CA VAL A 4 -11.39 9.89 25.90
C VAL A 4 -12.45 10.56 25.01
N PRO A 5 -12.17 11.75 24.43
CA PRO A 5 -13.12 12.42 23.57
C PRO A 5 -13.54 11.56 22.38
N TYR A 6 -14.82 11.59 22.03
CA TYR A 6 -15.40 10.83 20.92
C TYR A 6 -14.61 11.02 19.61
N ARG A 7 -14.25 12.27 19.29
CA ARG A 7 -13.46 12.59 18.09
C ARG A 7 -12.10 11.92 18.04
N PHE A 8 -11.44 11.74 19.18
CA PHE A 8 -10.16 11.03 19.22
C PHE A 8 -10.36 9.56 18.87
N ILE A 9 -11.40 8.93 19.41
CA ILE A 9 -11.74 7.53 19.11
C ILE A 9 -12.03 7.37 17.61
N GLU A 10 -12.81 8.27 17.01
CA GLU A 10 -13.06 8.27 15.56
C GLU A 10 -11.80 8.45 14.73
N SER A 11 -10.90 9.36 15.11
CA SER A 11 -9.62 9.54 14.42
C SER A 11 -8.74 8.28 14.51
N VAL A 12 -8.78 7.56 15.65
CA VAL A 12 -8.09 6.27 15.79
C VAL A 12 -8.71 5.23 14.85
N PHE A 13 -10.03 5.12 14.81
CA PHE A 13 -10.73 4.19 13.90
C PHE A 13 -10.40 4.46 12.44
N GLN A 14 -10.41 5.73 12.06
CA GLN A 14 -10.05 6.19 10.73
C GLN A 14 -8.59 5.82 10.38
N ALA A 15 -7.65 5.91 11.33
CA ALA A 15 -6.24 5.61 11.09
C ALA A 15 -5.86 4.11 11.16
N CYS A 16 -6.69 3.28 11.77
CA CYS A 16 -6.34 1.88 12.08
C CYS A 16 -6.48 0.90 10.91
N GLY A 17 -7.17 1.28 9.84
CA GLY A 17 -7.41 0.45 8.66
C GLY A 17 -8.45 -0.66 8.88
N ASP A 18 -8.89 -1.27 7.78
CA ASP A 18 -10.04 -2.19 7.76
C ASP A 18 -9.82 -3.45 8.63
N ASP A 19 -8.61 -4.03 8.63
CA ASP A 19 -8.32 -5.26 9.38
C ASP A 19 -8.46 -5.09 10.89
N VAL A 20 -8.06 -3.92 11.42
CA VAL A 20 -8.20 -3.60 12.84
C VAL A 20 -9.66 -3.26 13.16
N LEU A 21 -10.34 -2.52 12.28
CA LEU A 21 -11.78 -2.22 12.42
C LEU A 21 -12.65 -3.49 12.53
N GLN A 22 -12.24 -4.61 11.93
CA GLN A 22 -12.95 -5.88 12.11
C GLN A 22 -12.83 -6.48 13.52
N LYS A 23 -11.77 -6.14 14.26
CA LYS A 23 -11.51 -6.64 15.62
C LYS A 23 -12.04 -5.71 16.70
N LEU A 24 -12.12 -4.40 16.42
CA LEU A 24 -12.53 -3.38 17.39
C LEU A 24 -13.91 -3.58 18.05
N PRO A 25 -14.94 -4.12 17.38
CA PRO A 25 -16.22 -4.43 18.02
C PRO A 25 -16.14 -5.41 19.19
N LYS A 26 -15.07 -6.21 19.27
CA LYS A 26 -14.85 -7.15 20.37
C LYS A 26 -14.34 -6.47 21.64
N LEU A 27 -13.98 -5.19 21.57
CA LEU A 27 -13.61 -4.41 22.74
C LEU A 27 -14.85 -4.18 23.60
N SER A 28 -14.72 -4.41 24.91
CA SER A 28 -15.76 -4.02 25.87
C SER A 28 -15.92 -2.51 25.91
N SER A 29 -17.06 -2.03 26.42
CA SER A 29 -17.36 -0.62 26.74
C SER A 29 -17.64 0.28 25.52
N LEU A 30 -17.51 1.59 25.72
CA LEU A 30 -17.77 2.64 24.73
C LEU A 30 -17.02 2.41 23.41
N TRP A 31 -15.79 1.92 23.44
CA TRP A 31 -14.98 1.68 22.24
C TRP A 31 -15.63 0.67 21.29
N GLY A 32 -16.17 -0.44 21.80
CA GLY A 32 -16.85 -1.45 20.98
C GLY A 32 -18.12 -0.89 20.34
N THR A 33 -18.95 -0.19 21.11
CA THR A 33 -20.19 0.43 20.62
C THR A 33 -19.92 1.45 19.53
N LEU A 34 -18.93 2.34 19.74
CA LEU A 34 -18.58 3.36 18.76
C LEU A 34 -17.92 2.76 17.52
N ALA A 35 -17.12 1.69 17.66
CA ALA A 35 -16.53 1.00 16.52
C ALA A 35 -17.62 0.38 15.62
N GLU A 36 -18.65 -0.22 16.21
CA GLU A 36 -19.80 -0.75 15.48
C GLU A 36 -20.59 0.35 14.76
N GLU A 37 -20.81 1.49 15.41
CA GLU A 37 -21.50 2.61 14.79
C GLU A 37 -20.67 3.23 13.65
N TYR A 38 -19.38 3.44 13.89
CA TYR A 38 -18.44 3.94 12.87
C TYR A 38 -18.39 2.99 11.68
N LYS A 39 -18.27 1.68 11.90
CA LYS A 39 -18.22 0.66 10.84
C LYS A 39 -19.45 0.68 9.94
N LYS A 40 -20.65 0.89 10.49
CA LYS A 40 -21.91 1.04 9.72
C LYS A 40 -21.96 2.33 8.90
N LYS A 41 -21.19 3.34 9.29
CA LYS A 41 -21.10 4.64 8.63
C LYS A 41 -19.86 4.78 7.75
N SER A 42 -18.87 3.91 7.88
CA SER A 42 -17.62 3.97 7.14
C SER A 42 -17.73 3.28 5.79
N GLY A 43 -16.89 3.69 4.86
CA GLY A 43 -16.86 3.09 3.55
C GLY A 43 -15.65 3.53 2.75
N ARG A 44 -15.61 3.05 1.52
CA ARG A 44 -14.57 3.39 0.55
C ARG A 44 -15.17 3.87 -0.75
N LEU A 45 -14.40 4.69 -1.44
CA LEU A 45 -14.68 5.13 -2.78
C LEU A 45 -13.75 4.41 -3.75
N GLU A 46 -14.34 3.66 -4.68
CA GLU A 46 -13.63 3.03 -5.78
C GLU A 46 -13.82 3.88 -7.04
N VAL A 47 -12.72 4.19 -7.72
CA VAL A 47 -12.68 4.92 -8.99
C VAL A 47 -11.96 4.04 -9.99
N ALA A 48 -12.54 3.91 -11.18
CA ALA A 48 -11.99 3.10 -12.25
C ALA A 48 -11.85 3.94 -13.51
N TYR A 49 -10.73 3.78 -14.21
CA TYR A 49 -10.62 4.16 -15.61
C TYR A 49 -10.75 2.91 -16.47
N THR A 50 -11.71 2.94 -17.39
CA THR A 50 -12.18 1.75 -18.10
C THR A 50 -12.74 2.12 -19.46
N GLN A 51 -12.85 1.14 -20.35
CA GLN A 51 -13.62 1.29 -21.57
C GLN A 51 -15.10 1.06 -21.29
N ASP A 52 -15.96 1.84 -21.93
CA ASP A 52 -17.40 1.63 -21.98
C ASP A 52 -17.81 0.73 -23.15
N ASP A 53 -19.12 0.59 -23.39
CA ASP A 53 -19.69 -0.24 -24.45
C ASP A 53 -19.33 0.25 -25.87
N GLN A 54 -18.88 1.50 -26.01
CA GLN A 54 -18.41 2.09 -27.26
C GLN A 54 -16.89 1.98 -27.42
N ASN A 55 -16.21 1.27 -26.50
CA ASN A 55 -14.76 1.21 -26.37
C ASN A 55 -14.08 2.55 -26.03
N GLU A 56 -14.84 3.56 -25.61
CA GLU A 56 -14.32 4.84 -25.17
C GLU A 56 -13.87 4.76 -23.72
N TRP A 57 -12.73 5.36 -23.40
CA TRP A 57 -12.23 5.39 -22.04
C TRP A 57 -12.96 6.45 -21.21
N CYS A 58 -13.45 6.06 -20.04
CA CYS A 58 -14.15 6.95 -19.14
C CYS A 58 -13.82 6.66 -17.67
N LEU A 59 -14.06 7.66 -16.82
CA LEU A 59 -14.03 7.49 -15.37
C LEU A 59 -15.37 6.94 -14.89
N CYS A 60 -15.30 5.91 -14.06
CA CYS A 60 -16.43 5.35 -13.34
C CYS A 60 -16.13 5.37 -11.86
N TYR A 61 -17.15 5.42 -11.01
CA TYR A 61 -16.98 5.29 -9.57
C TYR A 61 -18.04 4.42 -8.92
N LYS A 62 -17.75 3.98 -7.70
CA LYS A 62 -18.63 3.22 -6.85
C LYS A 62 -18.40 3.55 -5.38
N LEU A 63 -19.49 3.79 -4.65
CA LEU A 63 -19.48 3.94 -3.19
C LEU A 63 -19.74 2.58 -2.54
N VAL A 64 -18.85 2.13 -1.66
CA VAL A 64 -18.95 0.83 -0.97
C VAL A 64 -18.97 1.06 0.54
N GLY A 65 -19.92 0.45 1.25
CA GLY A 65 -20.07 0.55 2.71
C GLY A 65 -20.90 1.75 3.20
N PHE A 66 -21.20 2.72 2.34
CA PHE A 66 -22.00 3.90 2.69
C PHE A 66 -23.52 3.67 2.63
N ASP A 67 -24.04 2.59 3.22
CA ASP A 67 -25.46 2.20 3.06
C ASP A 67 -26.46 3.20 3.66
N HIS A 68 -26.02 3.99 4.64
CA HIS A 68 -26.80 5.07 5.23
C HIS A 68 -26.94 6.29 4.31
N ILE A 69 -26.12 6.43 3.27
CA ILE A 69 -26.20 7.51 2.28
C ILE A 69 -27.07 7.04 1.11
N ARG A 70 -28.29 7.57 1.04
CA ARG A 70 -29.26 7.23 -0.03
C ARG A 70 -28.82 7.70 -1.41
N ALA A 71 -28.25 8.90 -1.49
CA ALA A 71 -27.74 9.45 -2.75
C ALA A 71 -26.47 8.70 -3.15
N ARG A 72 -26.48 8.12 -4.36
CA ARG A 72 -25.33 7.38 -4.91
C ARG A 72 -24.49 8.19 -5.89
N THR A 73 -24.98 9.36 -6.32
CA THR A 73 -24.25 10.26 -7.21
C THR A 73 -23.25 11.10 -6.43
N LEU A 74 -22.00 11.17 -6.87
CA LEU A 74 -20.96 12.03 -6.28
C LEU A 74 -21.26 13.51 -6.53
N SER A 75 -22.03 14.13 -5.63
CA SER A 75 -22.17 15.58 -5.51
C SER A 75 -21.27 16.14 -4.40
N ARG A 76 -21.20 17.47 -4.27
CA ARG A 76 -20.47 18.11 -3.17
C ARG A 76 -20.99 17.68 -1.80
N GLU A 77 -22.30 17.52 -1.67
CA GLU A 77 -22.97 17.10 -0.44
C GLU A 77 -22.61 15.66 -0.09
N VAL A 78 -22.61 14.76 -1.08
CA VAL A 78 -22.23 13.35 -0.88
C VAL A 78 -20.75 13.26 -0.52
N VAL A 79 -19.87 14.00 -1.21
CA VAL A 79 -18.43 14.06 -0.92
C VAL A 79 -18.17 14.56 0.50
N ARG A 80 -18.90 15.59 0.95
CA ARG A 80 -18.82 16.10 2.33
C ARG A 80 -19.34 15.10 3.36
N GLU A 81 -20.32 14.28 3.00
CA GLU A 81 -20.85 13.27 3.91
C GLU A 81 -19.88 12.09 4.05
N ILE A 82 -19.41 11.53 2.92
CA ILE A 82 -18.44 10.43 2.95
C ILE A 82 -17.11 10.84 3.59
N SER A 83 -16.68 12.10 3.46
CA SER A 83 -15.41 12.55 4.03
C SER A 83 -15.32 12.40 5.55
N LYS A 84 -16.46 12.29 6.24
CA LYS A 84 -16.51 12.10 7.70
C LYS A 84 -16.09 10.70 8.14
N SER A 85 -16.20 9.71 7.26
CA SER A 85 -16.05 8.29 7.59
C SER A 85 -15.39 7.48 6.48
N ILE A 86 -14.80 8.15 5.49
CA ILE A 86 -14.06 7.48 4.40
C ILE A 86 -12.77 6.87 4.93
N THR A 87 -12.57 5.59 4.64
CA THR A 87 -11.37 4.85 5.03
C THR A 87 -10.38 4.72 3.88
N LEU A 88 -10.88 4.63 2.65
CA LEU A 88 -10.07 4.37 1.46
C LEU A 88 -10.64 5.07 0.23
N VAL A 89 -9.74 5.67 -0.56
CA VAL A 89 -9.99 5.99 -1.98
C VAL A 89 -9.09 5.10 -2.83
N GLU A 90 -9.67 4.26 -3.66
CA GLU A 90 -8.92 3.40 -4.58
C GLU A 90 -9.16 3.84 -6.01
N PHE A 91 -8.08 4.10 -6.75
CA PHE A 91 -8.12 4.28 -8.18
C PHE A 91 -7.50 3.08 -8.86
N SER A 92 -8.16 2.54 -9.89
CA SER A 92 -7.62 1.44 -10.67
C SER A 92 -7.92 1.59 -12.16
N VAL A 93 -7.10 0.96 -12.99
CA VAL A 93 -7.41 0.79 -14.42
C VAL A 93 -8.02 -0.60 -14.60
N ILE A 94 -9.22 -0.70 -15.14
CA ILE A 94 -9.97 -1.96 -15.23
C ILE A 94 -10.30 -2.26 -16.70
N SER A 95 -10.34 -3.55 -17.06
CA SER A 95 -10.87 -3.99 -18.35
C SER A 95 -12.41 -3.94 -18.36
N SER A 96 -12.99 -3.47 -19.48
CA SER A 96 -14.43 -3.26 -19.70
C SER A 96 -15.33 -4.41 -19.26
N ASN A 97 -14.86 -5.66 -19.37
CA ASN A 97 -15.67 -6.86 -19.09
C ASN A 97 -16.17 -6.97 -17.64
N ILE A 98 -15.61 -6.21 -16.70
CA ILE A 98 -15.85 -6.34 -15.25
C ILE A 98 -16.96 -5.39 -14.74
N LEU A 99 -17.30 -4.33 -15.49
CA LEU A 99 -18.19 -3.28 -15.01
C LEU A 99 -19.67 -3.59 -15.24
N ARG A 100 -20.15 -4.67 -14.62
CA ARG A 100 -21.51 -5.13 -14.89
C ARG A 100 -22.55 -4.56 -13.93
N GLN A 101 -22.20 -4.20 -12.68
CA GLN A 101 -23.19 -3.71 -11.70
C GLN A 101 -22.64 -2.72 -10.66
N GLY A 102 -23.37 -1.62 -10.46
CA GLY A 102 -23.19 -0.66 -9.36
C GLY A 102 -22.12 0.41 -9.60
N TRP A 103 -21.60 0.52 -10.82
CA TRP A 103 -20.68 1.59 -11.22
C TRP A 103 -21.46 2.73 -11.88
N THR A 104 -21.11 3.97 -11.53
CA THR A 104 -21.67 5.16 -12.14
C THR A 104 -20.62 5.80 -13.05
N LYS A 105 -20.95 5.96 -14.34
CA LYS A 105 -20.11 6.68 -15.31
C LYS A 105 -20.09 8.17 -14.96
N VAL A 106 -18.90 8.77 -14.95
CA VAL A 106 -18.72 10.21 -14.80
C VAL A 106 -18.92 10.85 -16.16
N SER A 107 -19.79 11.85 -16.25
CA SER A 107 -19.97 12.59 -17.49
C SER A 107 -18.69 13.37 -17.82
N SER A 108 -18.39 13.55 -19.11
CA SER A 108 -17.24 14.33 -19.55
C SER A 108 -17.30 15.79 -19.06
N ASN A 109 -18.50 16.35 -18.91
CA ASN A 109 -18.73 17.71 -18.41
C ASN A 109 -18.42 17.84 -16.92
N ASP A 110 -18.67 16.79 -16.13
CA ASP A 110 -18.49 16.82 -14.68
C ASP A 110 -17.11 16.32 -14.23
N GLU A 111 -16.33 15.75 -15.15
CA GLU A 111 -15.06 15.06 -14.86
C GLU A 111 -14.08 15.94 -14.06
N LYS A 112 -13.91 17.19 -14.49
CA LYS A 112 -13.00 18.14 -13.85
C LYS A 112 -13.43 18.50 -12.43
N GLU A 113 -14.73 18.77 -12.22
CA GLU A 113 -15.26 19.07 -10.89
C GLU A 113 -15.15 17.85 -9.97
N MET A 114 -15.50 16.67 -10.49
CA MET A 114 -15.41 15.41 -9.77
C MET A 114 -13.98 15.15 -9.30
N LEU A 115 -12.97 15.28 -10.18
CA LEU A 115 -11.56 15.12 -9.81
C LEU A 115 -11.09 16.12 -8.76
N GLN A 116 -11.56 17.37 -8.81
CA GLN A 116 -11.25 18.36 -7.78
C GLN A 116 -11.81 17.95 -6.42
N LEU A 117 -13.04 17.42 -6.38
CA LEU A 117 -13.65 16.89 -5.17
C LEU A 117 -12.86 15.69 -4.63
N LEU A 118 -12.50 14.75 -5.50
CA LEU A 118 -11.74 13.55 -5.10
C LEU A 118 -10.33 13.88 -4.60
N THR A 119 -9.67 14.84 -5.23
CA THR A 119 -8.33 15.28 -4.82
C THR A 119 -8.36 15.81 -3.38
N ARG A 120 -9.45 16.50 -3.00
CA ARG A 120 -9.65 17.12 -1.69
C ARG A 120 -10.17 16.17 -0.60
N LEU A 121 -10.68 14.99 -0.96
CA LEU A 121 -11.06 13.98 0.03
C LEU A 121 -9.84 13.57 0.84
N ASP A 122 -9.86 13.72 2.15
CA ASP A 122 -8.74 13.39 3.02
C ASP A 122 -8.89 11.97 3.60
N ALA A 123 -8.90 10.98 2.69
CA ALA A 123 -8.94 9.59 3.10
C ALA A 123 -7.58 9.16 3.69
N PRO A 124 -7.58 8.37 4.78
CA PRO A 124 -6.36 7.85 5.41
C PRO A 124 -5.46 7.12 4.42
N GLU A 125 -6.09 6.31 3.56
CA GLU A 125 -5.42 5.65 2.45
C GLU A 125 -6.00 6.11 1.12
N LYS A 126 -5.10 6.53 0.22
CA LYS A 126 -5.40 6.77 -1.18
C LYS A 126 -4.51 5.85 -2.00
N LYS A 127 -5.09 4.85 -2.63
CA LYS A 127 -4.38 3.77 -3.31
C LYS A 127 -4.55 3.85 -4.82
N LEU A 128 -3.43 3.99 -5.53
CA LEU A 128 -3.36 3.98 -6.98
C LEU A 128 -2.89 2.59 -7.43
N ASP A 129 -3.81 1.78 -7.96
CA ASP A 129 -3.54 0.43 -8.44
C ASP A 129 -3.46 0.40 -9.98
N LEU A 130 -2.23 0.39 -10.48
CA LEU A 130 -1.88 0.24 -11.89
C LEU A 130 -1.44 -1.19 -12.22
N SER A 131 -1.82 -2.20 -11.41
CA SER A 131 -1.43 -3.60 -11.68
C SER A 131 -2.21 -4.28 -12.80
N ASN A 132 -3.30 -3.65 -13.24
CA ASN A 132 -4.15 -4.13 -14.31
C ASN A 132 -3.95 -3.33 -15.61
N THR A 133 -3.01 -2.38 -15.65
CA THR A 133 -2.61 -1.77 -16.92
C THR A 133 -1.95 -2.89 -17.74
N ILE A 134 -2.61 -3.29 -18.82
CA ILE A 134 -2.08 -4.30 -19.72
C ILE A 134 -1.17 -3.56 -20.68
N PRO A 135 0.14 -3.80 -20.69
CA PRO A 135 1.03 -3.29 -21.71
C PRO A 135 0.80 -4.13 -22.97
N THR A 136 -0.37 -3.99 -23.60
CA THR A 136 -0.48 -4.40 -24.99
C THR A 136 0.23 -3.33 -25.80
N TYR A 137 0.97 -3.74 -26.84
CA TYR A 137 1.63 -2.81 -27.78
C TYR A 137 0.69 -1.75 -28.37
N THR A 138 -0.62 -1.97 -28.29
CA THR A 138 -1.67 -1.06 -28.73
C THR A 138 -2.19 -0.09 -27.65
N ARG A 139 -1.84 -0.26 -26.36
CA ARG A 139 -2.36 0.52 -25.23
C ARG A 139 -1.41 1.56 -24.64
N SER A 140 -0.15 1.63 -25.10
CA SER A 140 0.85 2.54 -24.51
C SER A 140 0.39 4.00 -24.45
N ASN A 141 -0.36 4.46 -25.46
CA ASN A 141 -0.80 5.85 -25.53
C ASN A 141 -1.89 6.16 -24.49
N VAL A 142 -2.75 5.19 -24.15
CA VAL A 142 -3.86 5.40 -23.21
C VAL A 142 -3.31 5.55 -21.79
N ASP A 143 -2.36 4.71 -21.40
CA ASP A 143 -1.75 4.80 -20.07
C ASP A 143 -0.99 6.12 -19.92
N GLU A 144 -0.24 6.54 -20.94
CA GLU A 144 0.46 7.83 -20.94
C GLU A 144 -0.52 9.01 -20.87
N GLU A 145 -1.59 8.99 -21.68
CA GLU A 145 -2.64 10.01 -21.66
C GLU A 145 -3.35 10.06 -20.30
N LEU A 146 -3.74 8.92 -19.74
CA LEU A 146 -4.33 8.81 -18.41
C LEU A 146 -3.42 9.45 -17.35
N ILE A 147 -2.15 9.03 -17.31
CA ILE A 147 -1.19 9.54 -16.33
C ILE A 147 -0.96 11.05 -16.51
N SER A 148 -0.88 11.53 -17.75
CA SER A 148 -0.74 12.95 -18.06
C SER A 148 -1.97 13.74 -17.63
N LYS A 149 -3.17 13.30 -18.04
CA LYS A 149 -4.46 13.95 -17.81
C LYS A 149 -4.80 14.05 -16.33
N TYR A 150 -4.54 13.00 -15.54
CA TYR A 150 -4.91 12.93 -14.12
C TYR A 150 -3.73 13.05 -13.17
N ARG A 151 -2.59 13.56 -13.65
CA ARG A 151 -1.34 13.68 -12.87
C ARG A 151 -1.54 14.32 -11.50
N HIS A 152 -2.18 15.49 -11.44
CA HIS A 152 -2.41 16.20 -10.17
C HIS A 152 -3.25 15.41 -9.17
N PHE A 153 -4.23 14.65 -9.67
CA PHE A 153 -5.04 13.77 -8.84
C PHE A 153 -4.18 12.63 -8.27
N PHE A 154 -3.37 11.97 -9.10
CA PHE A 154 -2.46 10.89 -8.68
C PHE A 154 -1.40 11.36 -7.69
N LEU A 155 -0.89 12.58 -7.80
CA LEU A 155 0.06 13.15 -6.83
C LEU A 155 -0.53 13.31 -5.41
N SER A 156 -1.84 13.21 -5.24
CA SER A 156 -2.48 13.21 -3.91
C SER A 156 -2.45 11.87 -3.20
N PHE A 157 -2.07 10.78 -3.89
CA PHE A 157 -2.18 9.42 -3.36
C PHE A 157 -1.05 9.07 -2.38
N THR A 158 -1.39 8.24 -1.38
CA THR A 158 -0.47 7.80 -0.33
C THR A 158 0.06 6.39 -0.58
N SER A 159 -0.51 5.66 -1.53
CA SER A 159 -0.13 4.30 -1.88
C SER A 159 -0.15 4.13 -3.40
N VAL A 160 0.86 3.45 -3.95
CA VAL A 160 0.92 3.09 -5.37
C VAL A 160 1.29 1.62 -5.54
N LYS A 161 0.61 0.94 -6.45
CA LYS A 161 0.89 -0.44 -6.84
C LYS A 161 1.05 -0.52 -8.35
N ILE A 162 2.21 -1.00 -8.78
CA ILE A 162 2.59 -1.14 -10.19
C ILE A 162 3.04 -2.59 -10.39
N CYS A 163 2.33 -3.32 -11.26
CA CYS A 163 2.67 -4.71 -11.55
C CYS A 163 2.26 -5.05 -12.98
N PHE A 164 3.24 -5.35 -13.82
CA PHE A 164 3.02 -5.83 -15.19
C PHE A 164 3.00 -7.36 -15.21
N ARG A 165 1.81 -7.96 -15.28
CA ARG A 165 1.64 -9.43 -15.19
C ARG A 165 2.23 -10.23 -16.36
N TYR A 166 2.62 -9.60 -17.47
CA TYR A 166 2.89 -10.31 -18.73
C TYR A 166 4.13 -9.87 -19.49
N CYS A 167 5.01 -9.09 -18.86
CA CYS A 167 6.19 -8.57 -19.54
C CYS A 167 7.41 -9.44 -19.22
N GLY A 168 7.73 -10.38 -20.11
CA GLY A 168 8.92 -11.23 -20.04
C GLY A 168 10.23 -10.43 -20.08
N GLY A 169 10.60 -9.83 -18.95
CA GLY A 169 11.82 -9.04 -18.78
C GLY A 169 11.72 -7.57 -19.20
N TYR A 170 10.55 -7.09 -19.66
CA TYR A 170 10.42 -5.70 -20.08
C TYR A 170 10.28 -4.76 -18.88
N TYR A 171 11.20 -3.80 -18.83
CA TYR A 171 11.14 -2.61 -18.02
C TYR A 171 9.83 -1.85 -18.25
N GLY A 172 9.18 -1.40 -17.19
CA GLY A 172 7.97 -0.56 -17.30
C GLY A 172 8.23 0.74 -18.08
N PRO A 173 7.19 1.41 -18.59
CA PRO A 173 7.37 2.62 -19.39
C PRO A 173 7.97 3.79 -18.57
N PRO A 174 8.79 4.67 -19.18
CA PRO A 174 9.44 5.78 -18.49
C PRO A 174 8.48 6.74 -17.77
N PHE A 175 7.28 6.98 -18.30
CA PHE A 175 6.30 7.90 -17.70
C PHE A 175 5.81 7.42 -16.31
N LEU A 176 5.72 6.11 -16.07
CA LEU A 176 5.38 5.57 -14.75
C LEU A 176 6.50 5.77 -13.75
N ALA A 177 7.76 5.63 -14.20
CA ALA A 177 8.91 5.93 -13.36
C ALA A 177 8.92 7.41 -12.97
N GLN A 178 8.57 8.30 -13.90
CA GLN A 178 8.46 9.73 -13.62
C GLN A 178 7.33 9.99 -12.61
N LEU A 179 6.12 9.46 -12.85
CA LEU A 179 5.00 9.59 -11.91
C LEU A 179 5.39 9.17 -10.49
N VAL A 180 6.03 8.01 -10.33
CA VAL A 180 6.48 7.52 -9.02
C VAL A 180 7.48 8.48 -8.37
N LYS A 181 8.45 9.01 -9.13
CA LYS A 181 9.38 10.03 -8.62
C LYS A 181 8.62 11.25 -8.12
N ASP A 182 7.67 11.75 -8.90
CA ASP A 182 6.88 12.92 -8.55
C ASP A 182 6.04 12.68 -7.29
N MET A 183 5.40 11.51 -7.18
CA MET A 183 4.66 11.10 -5.98
C MET A 183 5.56 11.05 -4.74
N ILE A 184 6.80 10.55 -4.88
CA ILE A 184 7.80 10.57 -3.80
C ILE A 184 8.16 12.01 -3.41
N PHE A 185 8.40 12.89 -4.40
CA PHE A 185 8.74 14.28 -4.16
C PHE A 185 7.63 15.08 -3.48
N THR A 186 6.37 14.67 -3.59
CA THR A 186 5.29 15.28 -2.80
C THR A 186 5.44 15.06 -1.29
N GLY A 187 6.22 14.06 -0.87
CA GLY A 187 6.33 13.65 0.53
C GLY A 187 5.09 12.93 1.08
N LYS A 188 4.08 12.66 0.25
CA LYS A 188 2.84 11.98 0.67
C LYS A 188 2.86 10.47 0.46
N LEU A 189 3.70 9.97 -0.45
CA LEU A 189 3.72 8.55 -0.78
C LEU A 189 4.28 7.72 0.39
N GLN A 190 3.43 6.91 1.00
CA GLN A 190 3.74 6.04 2.14
C GLN A 190 3.98 4.60 1.73
N CYS A 191 3.21 4.09 0.77
CA CYS A 191 3.29 2.70 0.35
C CYS A 191 3.62 2.61 -1.14
N MET A 192 4.58 1.75 -1.48
CA MET A 192 4.92 1.46 -2.87
C MET A 192 5.02 -0.05 -3.05
N ASP A 193 4.27 -0.60 -4.00
CA ASP A 193 4.33 -2.02 -4.38
C ASP A 193 4.71 -2.15 -5.86
N THR A 194 5.95 -2.55 -6.11
CA THR A 194 6.51 -2.74 -7.44
C THR A 194 6.94 -4.19 -7.62
N LYS A 195 5.98 -5.11 -7.81
CA LYS A 195 6.24 -6.54 -8.01
C LYS A 195 6.85 -6.89 -9.35
N THR A 196 7.06 -5.90 -10.19
CA THR A 196 7.81 -6.04 -11.43
C THR A 196 9.08 -5.24 -11.34
N ASN A 197 10.09 -5.67 -12.08
CA ASN A 197 11.28 -4.88 -12.31
C ASN A 197 10.81 -3.51 -12.80
N LEU A 198 10.85 -2.52 -11.91
CA LEU A 198 10.75 -1.14 -12.31
C LEU A 198 11.74 -0.97 -13.45
N PRO A 199 11.41 -0.13 -14.45
CA PRO A 199 12.42 0.23 -15.41
C PRO A 199 13.72 0.60 -14.70
N THR A 200 14.85 0.20 -15.28
CA THR A 200 16.21 0.61 -14.84
C THR A 200 16.33 2.11 -14.59
N THR A 201 15.35 2.90 -15.04
CA THR A 201 15.16 4.33 -14.82
C THR A 201 14.90 4.76 -13.38
N ILE A 202 14.51 3.87 -12.45
CA ILE A 202 14.56 4.18 -11.00
C ILE A 202 15.79 3.52 -10.38
N PRO A 203 16.87 4.29 -10.10
CA PRO A 203 18.08 3.73 -9.53
C PRO A 203 17.82 3.09 -8.16
N LEU A 204 18.49 1.97 -7.86
CA LEU A 204 18.41 1.33 -6.54
C LEU A 204 18.75 2.29 -5.39
N ARG A 205 19.66 3.25 -5.63
CA ARG A 205 19.97 4.33 -4.68
C ARG A 205 18.72 5.14 -4.34
N PHE A 206 17.92 5.51 -5.34
CA PHE A 206 16.70 6.28 -5.16
C PHE A 206 15.65 5.50 -4.37
N MET A 207 15.44 4.22 -4.67
CA MET A 207 14.51 3.35 -3.93
C MET A 207 14.90 3.22 -2.45
N ARG A 208 16.20 3.02 -2.20
CA ARG A 208 16.74 2.99 -0.84
C ARG A 208 16.56 4.34 -0.13
N ASP A 209 16.85 5.45 -0.81
CA ASP A 209 16.68 6.80 -0.24
C ASP A 209 15.20 7.08 0.08
N TYR A 210 14.28 6.67 -0.79
CA TYR A 210 12.84 6.70 -0.52
C TYR A 210 12.44 5.83 0.68
N PHE A 211 12.93 4.59 0.79
CA PHE A 211 12.61 3.72 1.91
C PHE A 211 12.96 4.35 3.27
N PHE A 212 14.11 5.05 3.35
CA PHE A 212 14.54 5.75 4.56
C PHE A 212 13.93 7.15 4.74
N SER A 213 13.14 7.64 3.79
CA SER A 213 12.43 8.92 3.92
C SER A 213 11.37 8.86 5.04
N LYS A 214 10.99 10.01 5.59
CA LYS A 214 9.98 10.08 6.66
C LYS A 214 8.60 9.60 6.22
N SER A 215 8.26 9.77 4.94
CA SER A 215 6.94 9.45 4.40
C SER A 215 6.74 7.95 4.18
N CYS A 216 7.76 7.24 3.70
CA CYS A 216 7.64 5.81 3.41
C CYS A 216 7.32 5.00 4.67
N ARG A 217 6.35 4.10 4.56
CA ARG A 217 5.97 3.10 5.57
C ARG A 217 6.16 1.69 5.05
N ARG A 218 5.88 1.47 3.77
CA ARG A 218 6.05 0.16 3.12
C ARG A 218 6.67 0.30 1.75
N LEU A 219 7.66 -0.55 1.48
CA LEU A 219 8.20 -0.75 0.14
C LEU A 219 8.20 -2.25 -0.19
N THR A 220 7.34 -2.65 -1.11
CA THR A 220 7.33 -3.98 -1.73
C THR A 220 8.02 -3.90 -3.08
N THR A 221 8.96 -4.79 -3.36
CA THR A 221 9.72 -4.82 -4.61
C THR A 221 10.06 -6.24 -5.05
N SER A 222 10.23 -6.43 -6.35
CA SER A 222 10.80 -7.65 -6.93
C SER A 222 12.26 -7.45 -7.38
N CYS A 223 12.97 -6.47 -6.82
CA CYS A 223 14.37 -6.26 -7.17
C CYS A 223 15.24 -7.43 -6.68
N GLU A 224 16.25 -7.79 -7.48
CA GLU A 224 17.32 -8.71 -7.08
C GLU A 224 17.84 -8.38 -5.67
N THR A 225 18.25 -9.42 -4.94
CA THR A 225 18.71 -9.45 -3.53
C THR A 225 19.66 -8.31 -3.10
N SER A 226 20.27 -7.61 -4.05
CA SER A 226 21.11 -6.43 -3.84
C SER A 226 20.44 -5.26 -3.14
N LEU A 227 19.12 -5.05 -3.24
CA LEU A 227 18.47 -3.93 -2.55
C LEU A 227 18.32 -4.19 -1.05
N THR A 228 17.92 -5.41 -0.68
CA THR A 228 17.79 -5.89 0.69
C THR A 228 19.10 -5.71 1.47
N SER A 229 20.23 -6.13 0.88
CA SER A 229 21.56 -5.95 1.46
C SER A 229 21.95 -4.49 1.64
N LYS A 230 21.66 -3.64 0.64
CA LYS A 230 21.92 -2.20 0.69
C LYS A 230 21.06 -1.49 1.74
N ILE A 231 19.83 -1.95 1.96
CA ILE A 231 18.96 -1.42 3.01
C ILE A 231 19.53 -1.79 4.39
N ILE A 232 19.85 -3.06 4.65
CA ILE A 232 20.41 -3.48 5.95
C ILE A 232 21.74 -2.79 6.21
N LYS A 233 22.65 -2.75 5.23
CA LYS A 233 23.96 -2.09 5.37
C LYS A 233 23.81 -0.61 5.71
N ARG A 234 22.89 0.11 5.05
CA ARG A 234 22.66 1.52 5.35
C ARG A 234 22.05 1.69 6.74
N TRP A 235 21.06 0.87 7.09
CA TRP A 235 20.44 0.91 8.40
C TRP A 235 21.48 0.75 9.52
N LYS A 236 22.40 -0.22 9.43
CA LYS A 236 23.50 -0.42 10.39
C LYS A 236 24.42 0.80 10.59
N THR A 237 24.44 1.74 9.65
CA THR A 237 25.34 2.91 9.65
C THR A 237 24.63 4.24 9.93
N MET A 238 23.30 4.25 10.02
CA MET A 238 22.54 5.47 10.29
C MET A 238 22.11 5.53 11.77
N ASP A 239 21.64 6.69 12.23
CA ASP A 239 20.97 6.78 13.52
C ASP A 239 19.57 6.15 13.42
N PRO A 240 19.31 5.00 14.08
CA PRO A 240 18.05 4.28 13.92
C PRO A 240 16.87 5.06 14.53
N ARG A 241 17.11 6.00 15.45
CA ARG A 241 16.07 6.85 16.07
C ARG A 241 15.42 7.83 15.07
N THR A 242 16.08 8.05 13.93
CA THR A 242 15.53 8.87 12.84
C THR A 242 14.56 8.10 11.95
N LEU A 243 14.54 6.76 12.08
CA LEU A 243 13.68 5.90 11.30
C LEU A 243 12.25 5.97 11.81
N ALA A 244 11.29 6.11 10.89
CA ALA A 244 9.88 6.01 11.28
C ALA A 244 9.60 4.57 11.78
N PRO A 245 8.86 4.40 12.89
CA PRO A 245 8.65 3.09 13.50
C PRO A 245 7.84 2.17 12.58
N TYR A 246 8.10 0.86 12.70
CA TYR A 246 7.38 -0.21 12.00
C TYR A 246 7.41 -0.13 10.48
N LYS A 247 8.51 0.40 9.91
CA LYS A 247 8.72 0.35 8.45
C LYS A 247 8.83 -1.09 7.99
N LEU A 248 8.22 -1.37 6.84
CA LEU A 248 8.18 -2.70 6.24
C LEU A 248 8.83 -2.66 4.86
N PHE A 249 9.83 -3.51 4.65
CA PHE A 249 10.36 -3.81 3.33
C PHE A 249 9.98 -5.25 2.97
N ASP A 250 9.49 -5.48 1.75
CA ASP A 250 8.94 -6.76 1.27
C ASP A 250 9.59 -7.10 -0.08
N ASP A 251 10.58 -7.99 -0.03
CA ASP A 251 11.30 -8.50 -1.20
C ASP A 251 10.65 -9.80 -1.67
N THR A 252 10.18 -9.78 -2.90
CA THR A 252 9.40 -10.87 -3.51
C THR A 252 10.21 -11.87 -4.31
N THR A 253 11.54 -11.68 -4.46
CA THR A 253 12.36 -12.47 -5.39
C THR A 253 13.36 -13.42 -4.75
N VAL A 254 13.25 -13.65 -3.45
CA VAL A 254 14.34 -14.31 -2.74
C VAL A 254 14.29 -15.83 -2.92
N ARG A 255 15.28 -16.38 -3.65
CA ARG A 255 15.55 -17.84 -3.70
C ARG A 255 16.19 -18.28 -2.40
N PHE A 256 15.64 -19.31 -1.75
CA PHE A 256 16.06 -19.77 -0.43
C PHE A 256 17.56 -20.05 -0.30
N ASP A 257 18.17 -20.65 -1.32
CA ASP A 257 19.59 -21.00 -1.29
C ASP A 257 20.50 -19.77 -1.28
N SER A 258 20.08 -18.67 -1.93
CA SER A 258 20.80 -17.39 -1.91
C SER A 258 20.64 -16.64 -0.58
N ILE A 259 19.68 -17.04 0.25
CA ILE A 259 19.45 -16.43 1.57
C ILE A 259 20.41 -17.00 2.60
N LYS A 260 20.82 -18.27 2.43
CA LYS A 260 21.73 -18.93 3.37
C LYS A 260 23.08 -18.24 3.51
N SER A 261 23.71 -17.89 2.38
CA SER A 261 24.95 -17.09 2.41
C SER A 261 24.70 -15.70 2.99
N TYR A 262 23.55 -15.10 2.68
CA TYR A 262 23.17 -13.78 3.18
C TYR A 262 23.01 -13.73 4.71
N TYR A 263 22.55 -14.81 5.36
CA TYR A 263 22.44 -14.91 6.82
C TYR A 263 23.80 -14.81 7.51
N ILE A 264 24.80 -15.51 6.98
CA ILE A 264 26.16 -15.56 7.53
C ILE A 264 26.78 -14.16 7.50
N ASP A 265 26.66 -13.47 6.37
CA ASP A 265 27.29 -12.16 6.17
C ASP A 265 26.67 -11.04 7.02
N ASN A 266 25.44 -11.21 7.52
CA ASN A 266 24.69 -10.14 8.19
C ASN A 266 24.51 -10.33 9.70
N SER A 267 25.07 -11.39 10.28
CA SER A 267 24.93 -11.72 11.72
C SER A 267 23.46 -11.86 12.13
N MET A 268 22.67 -12.55 11.31
CA MET A 268 21.25 -12.79 11.63
C MET A 268 21.12 -13.94 12.63
N ASN A 269 20.40 -13.71 13.71
CA ASN A 269 20.11 -14.74 14.71
C ASN A 269 18.73 -15.34 14.43
N GLU A 270 18.67 -16.66 14.22
CA GLU A 270 17.39 -17.36 14.06
C GLU A 270 16.60 -17.35 15.37
N ILE A 271 15.31 -17.07 15.28
CA ILE A 271 14.38 -17.13 16.41
C ILE A 271 13.40 -18.27 16.14
N PRO A 272 13.41 -19.35 16.93
CA PRO A 272 12.38 -20.38 16.83
C PRO A 272 11.00 -19.75 17.05
N LEU A 273 10.05 -20.03 16.15
CA LEU A 273 8.70 -19.42 16.19
C LEU A 273 7.96 -19.69 17.50
N ASN A 274 8.23 -20.82 18.14
CA ASN A 274 7.61 -21.21 19.41
C ASN A 274 8.23 -20.51 20.63
N SER A 275 9.43 -19.94 20.50
CA SER A 275 10.12 -19.21 21.57
C SER A 275 10.15 -17.70 21.35
N ALA A 276 9.55 -17.22 20.25
CA ALA A 276 9.47 -15.80 19.95
C ALA A 276 8.63 -15.05 20.99
N ASP A 277 9.05 -13.82 21.32
CA ASP A 277 8.28 -12.95 22.20
C ASP A 277 6.83 -12.79 21.68
N PRO A 278 5.79 -12.99 22.51
CA PRO A 278 4.40 -12.92 22.07
C PRO A 278 4.00 -11.59 21.42
N LYS A 279 4.53 -10.45 21.91
CA LYS A 279 4.25 -9.12 21.35
C LYS A 279 4.90 -8.94 19.99
N VAL A 280 6.13 -9.45 19.83
CA VAL A 280 6.82 -9.47 18.53
C VAL A 280 6.02 -10.29 17.53
N MET A 281 5.56 -11.47 17.94
CA MET A 281 4.75 -12.33 17.07
C MET A 281 3.41 -11.70 16.70
N GLU A 282 2.71 -11.08 17.65
CA GLU A 282 1.44 -10.37 17.37
C GLU A 282 1.65 -9.24 16.34
N MET A 283 2.74 -8.49 16.49
CA MET A 283 3.11 -7.42 15.55
C MET A 283 3.40 -7.97 14.15
N ILE A 284 4.14 -9.08 14.04
CA ILE A 284 4.45 -9.74 12.77
C ILE A 284 3.17 -10.30 12.13
N GLU A 285 2.31 -10.95 12.91
CA GLU A 285 1.01 -11.46 12.43
C GLU A 285 0.10 -10.35 11.93
N THR A 286 0.15 -9.18 12.56
CA THR A 286 -0.65 -8.02 12.18
C THR A 286 -0.12 -7.31 10.94
N LYS A 287 1.20 -7.22 10.76
CA LYS A 287 1.81 -6.39 9.70
C LYS A 287 2.37 -7.17 8.51
N VAL A 288 2.71 -8.44 8.70
CA VAL A 288 3.54 -9.20 7.77
C VAL A 288 2.82 -10.43 7.25
N ALA A 289 2.59 -11.43 8.11
CA ALA A 289 2.05 -12.73 7.70
C ALA A 289 1.52 -13.52 8.90
N LYS A 290 0.50 -14.37 8.67
CA LYS A 290 0.03 -15.31 9.68
C LYS A 290 1.13 -16.30 10.04
N ARG A 291 1.22 -16.71 11.31
CA ARG A 291 2.23 -17.66 11.80
C ARG A 291 2.27 -18.98 11.03
N THR A 292 1.14 -19.47 10.55
CA THR A 292 1.07 -20.69 9.71
C THR A 292 1.80 -20.56 8.38
N ASP A 293 2.01 -19.32 7.90
CA ASP A 293 2.62 -19.04 6.61
C ASP A 293 4.11 -18.68 6.76
N ILE A 294 4.59 -18.47 8.00
CA ILE A 294 5.97 -18.13 8.31
C ILE A 294 6.81 -19.40 8.27
N HIS A 295 7.80 -19.41 7.40
CA HIS A 295 8.77 -20.49 7.28
C HIS A 295 9.89 -20.38 8.32
N SER A 296 10.47 -19.18 8.48
CA SER A 296 11.53 -18.92 9.45
C SER A 296 11.53 -17.44 9.84
N MET A 297 12.03 -17.14 11.03
CA MET A 297 12.16 -15.79 11.55
C MET A 297 13.57 -15.56 12.10
N HIS A 298 14.11 -14.38 11.83
CA HIS A 298 15.45 -13.99 12.26
C HIS A 298 15.45 -12.57 12.80
N HIS A 299 16.51 -12.23 13.52
CA HIS A 299 16.68 -10.94 14.17
C HIS A 299 18.06 -10.36 13.94
N ILE A 300 18.11 -9.04 13.73
CA ILE A 300 19.33 -8.26 13.55
C ILE A 300 19.26 -7.06 14.49
N GLN A 301 20.21 -6.96 15.41
CA GLN A 301 20.34 -5.79 16.29
C GLN A 301 21.11 -4.66 15.61
N HIS A 302 20.74 -3.41 15.92
CA HIS A 302 21.49 -2.28 15.46
C HIS A 302 22.83 -2.21 16.21
N PRO A 303 23.97 -2.00 15.53
CA PRO A 303 25.29 -2.05 16.17
C PRO A 303 25.51 -0.98 17.25
N THR A 304 24.82 0.16 17.16
CA THR A 304 24.96 1.26 18.14
C THR A 304 23.77 1.41 19.09
N ASP A 305 22.66 0.71 18.83
CA ASP A 305 21.45 0.81 19.66
C ASP A 305 20.70 -0.53 19.67
N PRO A 306 21.01 -1.43 20.62
CA PRO A 306 20.41 -2.76 20.68
C PRO A 306 18.88 -2.77 20.85
N SER A 307 18.27 -1.63 21.22
CA SER A 307 16.82 -1.50 21.29
C SER A 307 16.16 -1.43 19.91
N CYS A 308 16.90 -0.97 18.90
CA CYS A 308 16.48 -0.95 17.51
C CYS A 308 16.87 -2.25 16.81
N SER A 309 15.91 -2.85 16.11
CA SER A 309 16.17 -4.12 15.44
C SER A 309 15.40 -4.32 14.15
N ILE A 310 15.85 -5.28 13.36
CA ILE A 310 15.13 -5.78 12.19
C ILE A 310 14.68 -7.20 12.49
N TYR A 311 13.38 -7.44 12.39
CA TYR A 311 12.84 -8.79 12.29
C TYR A 311 12.75 -9.18 10.82
N VAL A 312 13.46 -10.24 10.46
CA VAL A 312 13.47 -10.79 9.10
C VAL A 312 12.55 -12.00 9.08
N VAL A 313 11.48 -11.92 8.29
CA VAL A 313 10.45 -12.97 8.21
C VAL A 313 10.43 -13.55 6.81
N PHE A 314 10.60 -14.87 6.72
CA PHE A 314 10.45 -15.59 5.46
C PHE A 314 9.09 -16.26 5.43
N ARG A 315 8.30 -15.94 4.41
CA ARG A 315 6.97 -16.52 4.20
C ARG A 315 7.01 -17.43 2.99
N ARG A 316 6.43 -18.63 3.12
CA ARG A 316 6.24 -19.54 2.00
C ARG A 316 5.10 -19.03 1.12
N GLU A 317 5.32 -18.93 -0.18
CA GLU A 317 4.22 -18.75 -1.13
C GLU A 317 3.70 -20.12 -1.58
N SER A 318 2.38 -20.28 -1.60
CA SER A 318 1.70 -21.57 -1.83
C SER A 318 1.99 -22.18 -3.21
N TRP A 319 2.51 -21.39 -4.16
CA TRP A 319 2.60 -21.74 -5.58
C TRP A 319 4.01 -21.68 -6.14
N ALA A 320 5.01 -21.39 -5.30
CA ALA A 320 6.35 -21.05 -5.76
C ALA A 320 7.46 -21.69 -4.92
N ILE A 321 8.59 -22.00 -5.56
CA ILE A 321 9.87 -22.30 -4.90
C ILE A 321 10.52 -21.06 -4.25
N TYR A 322 9.86 -19.90 -4.36
CA TYR A 322 10.33 -18.63 -3.86
C TYR A 322 9.75 -18.34 -2.48
N TYR A 323 10.54 -17.65 -1.66
CA TYR A 323 10.08 -17.11 -0.38
C TYR A 323 9.95 -15.60 -0.51
N ARG A 324 8.92 -15.05 0.12
CA ARG A 324 8.90 -13.61 0.39
C ARG A 324 9.75 -13.33 1.61
N CYS A 325 10.64 -12.35 1.52
CA CYS A 325 11.44 -11.85 2.62
C CYS A 325 10.88 -10.51 3.08
N PHE A 326 10.53 -10.42 4.34
CA PHE A 326 10.08 -9.18 4.96
C PHE A 326 11.13 -8.70 5.95
N LEU A 327 11.50 -7.41 5.87
CA LEU A 327 12.26 -6.73 6.91
C LEU A 327 11.31 -5.78 7.65
N LEU A 328 11.02 -6.10 8.90
CA LEU A 328 10.24 -5.25 9.80
C LEU A 328 11.19 -4.52 10.74
N PHE A 329 11.27 -3.20 10.61
CA PHE A 329 12.14 -2.35 11.41
C PHE A 329 11.37 -1.88 12.66
N VAL A 330 11.93 -2.19 13.83
CA VAL A 330 11.31 -1.96 15.14
C VAL A 330 12.19 -1.08 15.99
#